data_AF-A0A0M9YAN1-F1
#
_entry.id   AF-A0A0M9YAN1-F1
#
_cell.length_a   1.000
_cell.length_b   1.000
_cell.length_c   1.000
_cell.angle_alpha   90.00
_cell.angle_beta   90.00
_cell.angle_gamma   90.00
#
_symmetry.space_group_name_H-M   'P 1'
#
loop_
_entity.id
_entity.type
_entity.pdbx_description
1 polymer ?
#
loop_
_entity_poly.entity_id
_entity_poly.type
_entity_poly.pdbx_seq_one_letter_code
_entity_poly.pdbx_strand_id
1 'polypeptide(L)' 'MLSGGCPLRGGGYAGSWSWSRHIYAKVSAGALRARPTRVFRFDEIVEAHQAMEAGEALGKMVVTLG' A
#
# COMPACT_ATOMS: atom_id res chain seq x y z
N MET A 1 18.41 -20.15 9.91
CA MET A 1 18.35 -19.65 8.51
C MET A 1 16.90 -19.76 8.05
N LEU A 2 16.08 -18.71 8.24
CA LEU A 2 14.68 -18.73 7.81
C LEU A 2 14.63 -18.36 6.33
N SER A 3 14.40 -19.38 5.50
CA SER A 3 14.18 -19.26 4.06
C SER A 3 12.81 -18.62 3.82
N GLY A 4 12.77 -17.29 3.74
CA GLY A 4 11.58 -16.52 3.39
C GLY A 4 11.33 -16.51 1.89
N GLY A 5 11.13 -17.69 1.29
CA GLY A 5 10.72 -17.83 -0.11
C GLY A 5 9.20 -17.78 -0.25
N CYS A 6 8.69 -16.88 -1.11
CA CYS A 6 7.29 -16.88 -1.53
C CYS A 6 7.01 -18.19 -2.28
N PRO A 7 6.07 -19.04 -1.83
CA PRO A 7 5.70 -20.22 -2.61
C PRO A 7 4.91 -19.73 -3.84
N LEU A 8 4.89 -20.57 -4.88
CA LEU A 8 4.12 -20.44 -6.13
C LEU A 8 4.93 -19.93 -7.34
N ARG A 9 5.80 -20.81 -7.82
CA ARG A 9 6.09 -20.99 -9.24
C ARG A 9 4.91 -21.76 -9.85
N GLY A 10 4.07 -21.12 -10.66
CA GLY A 10 2.94 -21.75 -11.37
C GLY A 10 1.96 -20.72 -11.92
N GLY A 11 1.80 -20.67 -13.24
CA GLY A 11 1.09 -19.61 -13.96
C GLY A 11 -0.44 -19.56 -13.75
N GLY A 12 -1.01 -18.41 -14.09
CA GLY A 12 -2.45 -18.12 -14.10
C GLY A 12 -2.81 -16.99 -13.13
N TYR A 13 -3.57 -15.99 -13.60
CA TYR A 13 -3.97 -14.75 -12.91
C TYR A 13 -4.65 -14.93 -11.52
N ALA A 14 -4.91 -16.16 -11.09
CA ALA A 14 -5.36 -16.51 -9.73
C ALA A 14 -4.30 -16.25 -8.63
N GLY A 15 -3.01 -16.15 -8.98
CA GLY A 15 -1.92 -15.86 -8.02
C GLY A 15 -1.70 -14.37 -7.72
N SER A 16 -2.15 -13.46 -8.58
CA SER A 16 -1.88 -12.02 -8.44
C SER A 16 -2.65 -11.39 -7.26
N TRP A 17 -3.92 -11.78 -7.12
CA TRP A 17 -4.81 -11.23 -6.09
C TRP A 17 -4.69 -11.92 -4.73
N SER A 18 -4.20 -13.16 -4.69
CA SER A 18 -3.97 -13.90 -3.43
C SER A 18 -2.92 -13.22 -2.55
N TRP A 19 -1.92 -12.59 -3.18
CA TRP A 19 -0.90 -11.83 -2.48
C TRP A 19 -1.49 -10.60 -1.77
N SER A 20 -2.37 -9.85 -2.44
CA SER A 20 -3.07 -8.71 -1.82
C SER A 20 -3.90 -9.17 -0.61
N ARG A 21 -4.61 -10.31 -0.72
CA ARG A 21 -5.37 -10.89 0.40
C ARG A 21 -4.49 -11.22 1.60
N HIS A 22 -3.28 -11.75 1.36
CA HIS A 22 -2.32 -12.05 2.42
C HIS A 22 -1.86 -10.79 3.17
N ILE A 23 -1.63 -9.69 2.45
CA ILE A 23 -1.29 -8.40 3.07
C ILE A 23 -2.46 -7.86 3.89
N TYR A 24 -3.70 -7.91 3.37
CA TYR A 24 -4.89 -7.51 4.13
C TYR A 24 -5.04 -8.30 5.42
N ALA A 25 -4.83 -9.62 5.40
CA ALA A 25 -4.91 -10.46 6.60
C ALA A 25 -3.87 -10.06 7.67
N LYS A 26 -2.67 -9.65 7.25
CA LYS A 26 -1.63 -9.16 8.17
C LYS A 26 -1.95 -7.78 8.73
N VAL A 27 -2.57 -6.90 7.93
CA VAL A 27 -3.01 -5.58 8.39
C VAL A 27 -4.15 -5.72 9.41
N SER A 28 -5.16 -6.57 9.12
CA SER A 28 -6.29 -6.79 10.04
C SER A 28 -5.88 -7.46 11.34
N ALA A 29 -4.89 -8.37 11.30
CA ALA A 29 -4.29 -8.97 12.49
C ALA A 29 -3.35 -8.01 13.26
N GLY A 30 -3.15 -6.78 12.80
CA GLY A 30 -2.27 -5.80 13.43
C GLY A 30 -0.76 -6.06 13.24
N ALA A 31 -0.39 -7.11 12.50
CA ALA A 31 1.00 -7.45 12.20
C ALA A 31 1.67 -6.47 11.22
N LEU A 32 0.88 -5.71 10.45
CA LEU A 32 1.35 -4.62 9.60
C LEU A 32 0.60 -3.33 9.95
N ARG A 33 1.34 -2.29 10.34
CA ARG A 33 0.78 -0.95 10.61
C ARG A 33 0.61 -0.18 9.29
N ALA A 34 -0.48 -0.45 8.58
CA ALA A 34 -0.87 0.33 7.41
C ALA A 34 -1.61 1.61 7.86
N ARG A 35 -0.88 2.72 7.98
CA ARG A 35 -1.48 4.04 8.21
C ARG A 35 -0.99 5.03 7.14
N PRO A 36 -1.85 5.91 6.64
CA PRO A 36 -1.41 6.98 5.76
C PRO A 36 -0.49 7.94 6.52
N THR A 37 0.55 8.42 5.86
CA THR A 37 1.49 9.41 6.41
C THR A 37 0.92 10.82 6.28
N ARG A 38 0.13 11.07 5.23
CA ARG A 38 -0.53 12.36 4.95
C ARG A 38 -1.86 12.11 4.26
N VAL A 39 -2.87 12.90 4.62
CA VAL A 39 -4.22 12.86 4.04
C VAL A 39 -4.48 14.21 3.41
N PHE A 40 -4.88 14.21 2.14
CA PHE A 40 -5.26 15.41 1.38
C PHE A 40 -6.75 15.36 1.05
N ARG A 41 -7.35 16.54 0.87
CA ARG A 41 -8.68 16.66 0.28
C ARG A 41 -8.58 16.60 -1.24
N PHE A 42 -9.71 16.34 -1.89
CA PHE A 42 -9.75 16.29 -3.36
C PHE A 42 -9.38 17.62 -4.00
N ASP A 43 -9.74 18.75 -3.37
CA ASP A 43 -9.36 20.09 -3.80
C ASP A 43 -7.84 20.37 -3.68
N GLU A 44 -7.11 19.56 -2.91
CA GLU A 44 -5.66 19.66 -2.70
C GLU A 44 -4.87 18.65 -3.55
N ILE A 45 -5.47 18.14 -4.63
CA ILE A 45 -4.84 17.07 -5.44
C ILE A 45 -3.55 17.53 -6.12
N VAL A 46 -3.43 18.83 -6.44
CA VAL A 46 -2.23 19.39 -7.05
C VAL A 46 -1.09 19.39 -6.03
N GLU A 47 -1.38 19.82 -4.81
CA GLU A 47 -0.47 19.86 -3.66
C GLU A 47 -0.02 18.44 -3.28
N ALA A 48 -0.93 17.46 -3.36
CA ALA A 48 -0.60 16.05 -3.15
C ALA A 48 0.46 15.56 -4.15
N HIS A 49 0.35 15.92 -5.43
CA HIS A 49 1.35 15.58 -6.44
C HIS A 49 2.66 16.36 -6.23
N GLN A 50 2.59 17.66 -5.90
CA GLN A 50 3.79 18.45 -5.61
C GLN A 50 4.61 17.85 -4.46
N ALA A 51 3.95 17.40 -3.39
CA ALA A 51 4.62 16.71 -2.28
C ALA A 51 5.26 15.37 -2.69
N MET A 52 4.69 14.67 -3.69
CA MET A 52 5.33 13.50 -4.28
C MET A 52 6.58 13.88 -5.07
N GLU A 53 6.49 14.88 -5.94
CA GLU A 53 7.61 15.35 -6.77
C GLU A 53 8.77 15.89 -5.93
N ALA A 54 8.47 16.57 -4.82
CA ALA A 54 9.46 17.08 -3.88
C ALA A 54 10.12 15.98 -3.01
N GLY A 55 9.67 14.72 -3.10
CA GLY A 55 10.18 13.62 -2.28
C GLY A 55 9.69 13.68 -0.82
N GLU A 56 8.70 14.51 -0.51
CA GLU A 56 8.09 14.63 0.82
C GLU A 56 7.03 13.54 1.09
N ALA A 57 6.80 12.66 0.11
CA ALA A 57 5.97 11.47 0.24
C ALA A 57 6.67 10.38 1.08
N LEU A 58 6.84 10.63 2.38
CA LEU A 58 7.49 9.74 3.37
C LEU A 58 6.65 8.49 3.72
N GLY A 59 5.81 8.02 2.81
CA GLY A 59 4.95 6.86 2.97
C GLY A 59 3.66 6.97 2.15
N LYS A 60 2.63 6.23 2.55
CA LYS A 60 1.36 6.22 1.82
C LYS A 60 0.63 7.54 2.02
N MET A 61 0.49 8.32 0.96
CA MET A 61 -0.43 9.46 0.94
C MET A 61 -1.78 9.01 0.38
N VAL A 62 -2.85 9.62 0.89
CA VAL A 62 -4.22 9.30 0.47
C VAL A 62 -4.99 10.60 0.25
N VAL A 63 -5.90 10.57 -0.73
CA VAL A 63 -6.84 11.65 -1.00
C VAL A 63 -8.23 11.19 -0.60
N THR A 64 -8.93 11.99 0.19
CA THR A 64 -10.33 11.70 0.56
C THR A 64 -11.29 12.32 -0.44
N LEU A 65 -12.27 11.52 -0.85
CA LEU A 65 -13.45 11.98 -1.57
C LEU A 65 -14.58 12.16 -0.56
N GLY A 66 -15.25 13.31 -0.59
CA GLY A 66 -16.35 13.67 0.30
C GLY A 66 -17.28 14.67 -0.35
#